data_AF-A0A261KTX5-F1
#
_entry.id   AF-A0A261KTX5-F1
#
_cell.length_a   1.000
_cell.length_b   1.000
_cell.length_c   1.000
_cell.angle_alpha   90.00
_cell.angle_beta   90.00
_cell.angle_gamma   90.00
#
_symmetry.space_group_name_H-M   'P 1'
#
loop_
_entity.id
_entity.type
_entity.pdbx_description
1 polymer ?
#
loop_
_entity_poly.entity_id
_entity_poly.type
_entity_poly.pdbx_seq_one_letter_code
_entity_poly.pdbx_strand_id
1 'polypeptide(L)'
;MKFILGIIAVLTIWVMPVKAENQSIEKLVEALRLAAPQTGTENDGLYSDWQVKAENILRWSRLCPGKQMTVEEFEANTTKARKVLECVMEDILNEQYAASGNDESLAVRRAAAWWMTGDPEQYNQGETANYTNKVLDFYQKQK
;
A
#
# COMPACT_ATOMS: atom_id res chain seq x y z
N MET A 1 -42.51 34.58 34.55
CA MET A 1 -42.38 33.19 34.07
C MET A 1 -40.95 32.99 33.59
N LYS A 2 -40.26 31.96 34.09
CA LYS A 2 -38.81 31.73 33.95
C LYS A 2 -38.45 31.27 32.53
N PHE A 3 -37.50 31.95 31.88
CA PHE A 3 -36.82 31.47 30.67
C PHE A 3 -35.75 30.46 31.07
N ILE A 4 -35.82 29.23 30.56
CA ILE A 4 -34.76 28.23 30.70
C ILE A 4 -33.84 28.39 29.48
N LEU A 5 -32.65 28.95 29.69
CA LEU A 5 -31.54 28.86 28.73
C LEU A 5 -30.97 27.43 28.79
N GLY A 6 -31.25 26.62 27.78
CA GLY A 6 -30.57 25.35 27.57
C GLY A 6 -29.21 25.59 26.92
N ILE A 7 -28.13 25.34 27.66
CA ILE A 7 -26.77 25.32 27.12
C ILE A 7 -26.58 23.98 26.40
N ILE A 8 -26.57 24.01 25.07
CA ILE A 8 -26.15 22.88 24.24
C ILE A 8 -24.62 22.89 24.21
N ALA A 9 -23.99 22.02 25.00
CA ALA A 9 -22.56 21.78 24.92
C ALA A 9 -22.27 20.94 23.65
N VAL A 10 -21.81 21.59 22.59
CA VAL A 10 -21.34 20.92 21.38
C VAL A 10 -19.93 20.38 21.65
N LEU A 11 -19.83 19.09 21.95
CA LEU A 11 -18.56 18.37 21.97
C LEU A 11 -18.14 18.11 20.53
N THR A 12 -17.26 18.94 19.99
CA THR A 12 -16.59 18.66 18.71
C THR A 12 -15.55 17.55 18.94
N ILE A 13 -15.92 16.32 18.57
CA ILE A 13 -14.98 15.20 18.49
C ILE A 13 -14.06 15.49 17.30
N TRP A 14 -12.82 15.89 17.59
CA TRP A 14 -11.76 15.93 16.59
C TRP A 14 -11.44 14.50 16.16
N VAL A 15 -11.96 14.07 15.02
CA VAL A 15 -11.52 12.82 14.37
C VAL A 15 -10.09 13.04 13.88
N MET A 16 -9.11 12.51 14.61
CA MET A 16 -7.73 12.43 14.12
C MET A 16 -7.63 11.36 13.03
N PRO A 17 -6.82 11.57 11.98
CA PRO A 17 -6.59 10.55 10.97
C PRO A 17 -5.87 9.36 11.61
N VAL A 18 -6.46 8.17 11.50
CA VAL A 18 -5.82 6.91 11.90
C VAL A 18 -4.82 6.54 10.81
N LYS A 19 -3.56 6.33 11.20
CA LYS A 19 -2.54 5.74 10.33
C LYS A 19 -2.59 4.22 10.44
N ALA A 20 -2.26 3.53 9.36
CA ALA A 20 -1.99 2.11 9.36
C ALA A 20 -0.84 1.80 10.33
N GLU A 21 -0.93 0.67 11.03
CA GLU A 21 0.15 0.19 11.88
C GLU A 21 1.30 -0.35 11.03
N ASN A 22 2.53 -0.28 11.52
CA ASN A 22 3.73 -0.79 10.82
C ASN A 22 3.56 -2.26 10.40
N GLN A 23 2.87 -3.05 11.22
CA GLN A 23 2.60 -4.46 10.94
C GLN A 23 1.72 -4.63 9.68
N SER A 24 0.73 -3.75 9.46
CA SER A 24 -0.08 -3.75 8.24
C SER A 24 0.76 -3.44 7.00
N ILE A 25 1.73 -2.54 7.12
CA ILE A 25 2.60 -2.17 5.98
C ILE A 25 3.49 -3.35 5.57
N GLU A 26 4.13 -4.00 6.55
CA GLU A 26 4.94 -5.20 6.32
C GLU A 26 4.10 -6.33 5.69
N LYS A 27 2.88 -6.55 6.22
CA LYS A 27 1.94 -7.55 5.69
C LYS A 27 1.53 -7.25 4.25
N LEU A 28 1.26 -5.99 3.93
CA LEU A 28 0.91 -5.56 2.58
C LEU A 28 2.06 -5.81 1.61
N VAL A 29 3.28 -5.40 1.97
CA VAL A 29 4.45 -5.58 1.10
C VAL A 29 4.72 -7.06 0.86
N GLU A 30 4.62 -7.91 1.87
CA GLU A 30 4.76 -9.36 1.68
C GLU A 30 3.61 -9.95 0.84
N ALA A 31 2.39 -9.47 1.02
CA ALA A 31 1.25 -9.91 0.20
C ALA A 31 1.42 -9.55 -1.28
N LEU A 32 1.97 -8.37 -1.59
CA LEU A 32 2.32 -7.96 -2.96
C LEU A 32 3.36 -8.91 -3.57
N ARG A 33 4.39 -9.30 -2.79
CA ARG A 33 5.42 -10.27 -3.21
C ARG A 33 4.81 -11.63 -3.58
N LEU A 34 3.95 -12.15 -2.71
CA LEU A 34 3.31 -13.46 -2.90
C LEU A 34 2.28 -13.45 -4.05
N ALA A 35 1.64 -12.31 -4.28
CA ALA A 35 0.68 -12.14 -5.37
C ALA A 35 1.34 -11.91 -6.73
N ALA A 36 2.59 -11.42 -6.75
CA ALA A 36 3.34 -11.05 -7.95
C ALA A 36 3.22 -12.11 -9.06
N PRO A 37 2.82 -11.73 -10.29
CA PRO A 37 2.76 -12.65 -11.41
C PRO A 37 4.14 -13.27 -11.66
N GLN A 38 4.16 -14.59 -11.83
CA GLN A 38 5.33 -15.28 -12.35
C GLN A 38 5.24 -15.21 -13.88
N THR A 39 5.73 -14.11 -14.45
CA THR A 39 5.63 -13.84 -15.89
C THR A 39 6.42 -14.85 -16.73
N GLY A 40 7.37 -15.57 -16.12
CA GLY A 40 8.20 -16.59 -16.76
C GLY A 40 8.98 -16.06 -17.97
N THR A 41 9.02 -14.74 -18.14
CA THR A 41 9.56 -14.05 -19.29
C THR A 41 10.83 -13.37 -18.86
N GLU A 42 11.95 -13.88 -19.36
CA GLU A 42 13.24 -13.23 -19.19
C GLU A 42 13.17 -11.82 -19.84
N ASN A 43 13.54 -10.78 -19.08
CA ASN A 43 13.57 -9.38 -19.53
C ASN A 43 12.21 -8.72 -19.84
N ASP A 44 11.15 -9.02 -19.07
CA ASP A 44 9.87 -8.29 -19.15
C ASP A 44 9.92 -6.85 -18.59
N GLY A 45 11.10 -6.41 -18.11
CA GLY A 45 11.32 -5.08 -17.56
C GLY A 45 10.87 -4.93 -16.11
N LEU A 46 10.52 -6.04 -15.44
CA LEU A 46 10.15 -6.10 -14.04
C LEU A 46 11.24 -6.84 -13.25
N TYR A 47 11.60 -6.28 -12.09
CA TYR A 47 12.75 -6.72 -11.32
C TYR A 47 12.35 -7.10 -9.90
N SER A 48 13.16 -7.94 -9.27
CA SER A 48 12.94 -8.52 -7.93
C SER A 48 11.65 -9.36 -7.80
N ASP A 49 11.49 -9.99 -6.63
CA ASP A 49 10.29 -10.76 -6.26
C ASP A 49 8.99 -9.95 -6.32
N TRP A 50 9.06 -8.62 -6.27
CA TRP A 50 7.90 -7.72 -6.30
C TRP A 50 7.51 -7.24 -7.70
N GLN A 51 8.28 -7.59 -8.73
CA GLN A 51 8.00 -7.22 -10.12
C GLN A 51 7.90 -5.69 -10.31
N VAL A 52 8.96 -4.97 -9.91
CA VAL A 52 9.00 -3.50 -9.95
C VAL A 52 9.70 -3.03 -11.24
N LYS A 53 9.16 -2.00 -11.89
CA LYS A 53 9.83 -1.35 -13.03
C LYS A 53 11.14 -0.68 -12.62
N ALA A 54 12.16 -0.72 -13.49
CA ALA A 54 13.45 -0.06 -13.24
C ALA A 54 13.31 1.43 -12.86
N GLU A 55 12.48 2.18 -13.58
CA GLU A 55 12.24 3.61 -13.31
C GLU A 55 11.72 3.87 -11.89
N ASN A 56 10.88 2.97 -11.38
CA ASN A 56 10.34 3.04 -10.02
C ASN A 56 11.42 2.69 -9.00
N ILE A 57 12.26 1.68 -9.25
CA ILE A 57 13.39 1.36 -8.35
C ILE A 57 14.28 2.58 -8.14
N LEU A 58 14.70 3.25 -9.22
CA LEU A 58 15.57 4.42 -9.14
C LEU A 58 14.90 5.58 -8.38
N ARG A 59 13.63 5.87 -8.71
CA ARG A 59 12.89 6.98 -8.10
C ARG A 59 12.57 6.70 -6.62
N TRP A 60 12.01 5.54 -6.31
CA TRP A 60 11.56 5.18 -4.97
C TRP A 60 12.71 5.02 -4.01
N SER A 61 13.80 4.35 -4.38
CA SER A 61 14.99 4.23 -3.51
C SER A 61 15.59 5.59 -3.13
N ARG A 62 15.56 6.56 -4.07
CA ARG A 62 15.99 7.94 -3.79
C ARG A 62 15.08 8.65 -2.79
N LEU A 63 13.77 8.43 -2.84
CA LEU A 63 12.81 9.05 -1.91
C LEU A 63 12.75 8.32 -0.57
N CYS A 64 12.97 7.01 -0.59
CA CYS A 64 12.76 6.05 0.47
C CYS A 64 13.87 4.99 0.37
N PRO A 65 15.00 5.04 1.12
CA PRO A 65 15.32 5.82 2.32
C PRO A 65 16.29 7.00 2.08
N GLY A 66 16.22 7.68 0.93
CA GLY A 66 17.10 8.82 0.64
C GLY A 66 18.36 8.47 -0.16
N LYS A 67 18.53 7.21 -0.59
CA LYS A 67 19.68 6.77 -1.38
C LYS A 67 19.21 5.96 -2.58
N GLN A 68 19.42 6.53 -3.76
CA GLN A 68 19.15 5.83 -5.01
C GLN A 68 19.94 4.52 -5.09
N MET A 69 19.25 3.46 -5.48
CA MET A 69 19.79 2.14 -5.79
C MET A 69 19.76 1.92 -7.30
N THR A 70 20.72 1.16 -7.82
CA THR A 70 20.58 0.56 -9.16
C THR A 70 19.60 -0.61 -9.13
N VAL A 71 19.21 -1.11 -10.31
CA VAL A 71 18.39 -2.31 -10.42
C VAL A 71 19.11 -3.50 -9.79
N GLU A 72 20.40 -3.69 -10.11
CA GLU A 72 21.21 -4.80 -9.60
C GLU A 72 21.36 -4.74 -8.08
N GLU A 73 21.55 -3.55 -7.50
CA GLU A 73 21.61 -3.37 -6.04
C GLU A 73 20.28 -3.71 -5.37
N PHE A 74 19.16 -3.40 -6.02
CA PHE A 74 17.81 -3.68 -5.51
C PHE A 74 17.53 -5.17 -5.53
N GLU A 75 17.86 -5.87 -6.62
CA GLU A 75 17.69 -7.32 -6.74
C GLU A 75 18.63 -8.10 -5.82
N ALA A 76 19.88 -7.67 -5.68
CA ALA A 76 20.86 -8.34 -4.84
C ALA A 76 20.60 -8.17 -3.32
N ASN A 77 19.70 -7.27 -2.92
CA ASN A 77 19.44 -6.98 -1.51
C ASN A 77 17.95 -6.90 -1.20
N THR A 78 17.30 -8.07 -1.13
CA THR A 78 15.88 -8.23 -0.78
C THR A 78 15.49 -7.47 0.49
N THR A 79 16.37 -7.41 1.49
CA THR A 79 16.10 -6.67 2.74
C THR A 79 16.01 -5.17 2.52
N LYS A 80 16.90 -4.58 1.72
CA LYS A 80 16.82 -3.15 1.37
C LYS A 80 15.66 -2.89 0.43
N ALA A 81 15.44 -3.75 -0.57
CA ALA A 81 14.29 -3.67 -1.46
C ALA A 81 12.99 -3.60 -0.67
N ARG A 82 12.78 -4.53 0.28
CA ARG A 82 11.61 -4.53 1.16
C ARG A 82 11.43 -3.21 1.89
N LYS A 83 12.49 -2.65 2.49
CA LYS A 83 12.42 -1.36 3.20
C LYS A 83 12.04 -0.18 2.30
N VAL A 84 12.54 -0.16 1.05
CA VAL A 84 12.12 0.84 0.05
C VAL A 84 10.62 0.72 -0.18
N LEU A 85 10.12 -0.51 -0.38
CA LEU A 85 8.72 -0.76 -0.67
C LEU A 85 7.80 -0.49 0.53
N GLU A 86 8.21 -0.84 1.75
CA GLU A 86 7.50 -0.49 2.98
C GLU A 86 7.33 1.02 3.11
N CYS A 87 8.38 1.80 2.88
CA CYS A 87 8.31 3.27 2.92
C CYS A 87 7.38 3.84 1.83
N VAL A 88 7.40 3.30 0.62
CA VAL A 88 6.46 3.73 -0.44
C VAL A 88 5.02 3.36 -0.09
N MET A 89 4.79 2.14 0.39
CA MET A 89 3.45 1.63 0.66
C MET A 89 2.86 2.17 1.96
N GLU A 90 3.66 2.72 2.87
CA GLU A 90 3.17 3.44 4.05
C GLU A 90 2.24 4.58 3.65
N ASP A 91 2.68 5.49 2.78
CA ASP A 91 1.88 6.63 2.35
C ASP A 91 0.62 6.17 1.60
N ILE A 92 0.76 5.20 0.70
CA ILE A 92 -0.35 4.69 -0.11
C ILE A 92 -1.40 4.00 0.78
N LEU A 93 -0.99 3.10 1.67
CA LEU A 93 -1.93 2.39 2.54
C LEU A 93 -2.63 3.36 3.49
N ASN A 94 -1.91 4.33 4.06
CA ASN A 94 -2.49 5.36 4.92
C ASN A 94 -3.57 6.19 4.19
N GLU A 95 -3.27 6.62 2.97
CA GLU A 95 -4.22 7.37 2.15
C GLU A 95 -5.47 6.54 1.84
N GLN A 96 -5.28 5.28 1.43
CA GLN A 96 -6.41 4.41 1.08
C GLN A 96 -7.21 3.96 2.30
N TYR A 97 -6.60 3.89 3.48
CA TYR A 97 -7.30 3.62 4.73
C TYR A 97 -8.23 4.78 5.10
N ALA A 98 -7.77 6.01 4.99
CA ALA A 98 -8.62 7.18 5.18
C ALA A 98 -9.72 7.27 4.10
N ALA A 99 -9.37 7.08 2.83
CA ALA A 99 -10.30 7.18 1.69
C ALA A 99 -11.36 6.06 1.64
N SER A 100 -11.13 4.95 2.35
CA SER A 100 -12.09 3.84 2.48
C SER A 100 -13.00 3.96 3.71
N GLY A 101 -12.88 5.02 4.51
CA GLY A 101 -13.62 5.13 5.77
C GLY A 101 -13.12 4.16 6.84
N ASN A 102 -11.81 3.88 6.85
CA ASN A 102 -11.13 2.93 7.74
C ASN A 102 -11.48 1.45 7.47
N ASP A 103 -11.90 1.10 6.26
CA ASP A 103 -12.05 -0.30 5.84
C ASP A 103 -10.69 -0.83 5.38
N GLU A 104 -10.04 -1.61 6.25
CA GLU A 104 -8.72 -2.20 5.99
C GLU A 104 -8.70 -3.08 4.74
N SER A 105 -9.76 -3.87 4.52
CA SER A 105 -9.81 -4.79 3.37
C SER A 105 -9.93 -4.02 2.06
N LEU A 106 -10.76 -2.97 2.04
CA LEU A 106 -10.86 -2.07 0.89
C LEU A 106 -9.55 -1.28 0.68
N ALA A 107 -8.92 -0.80 1.75
CA ALA A 107 -7.65 -0.07 1.69
C ALA A 107 -6.53 -0.93 1.09
N VAL A 108 -6.39 -2.18 1.53
CA VAL A 108 -5.42 -3.16 1.00
C VAL A 108 -5.66 -3.41 -0.48
N ARG A 109 -6.92 -3.60 -0.90
CA ARG A 109 -7.24 -3.82 -2.31
C ARG A 109 -6.95 -2.59 -3.17
N ARG A 110 -7.26 -1.39 -2.69
CA ARG A 110 -6.96 -0.13 -3.37
C ARG A 110 -5.45 0.13 -3.47
N ALA A 111 -4.71 -0.14 -2.40
CA ALA A 111 -3.25 -0.05 -2.41
C ALA A 111 -2.62 -1.05 -3.41
N ALA A 112 -3.16 -2.26 -3.50
CA ALA A 112 -2.76 -3.24 -4.50
C ALA A 112 -3.12 -2.83 -5.94
N ALA A 113 -4.26 -2.16 -6.14
CA ALA A 113 -4.64 -1.62 -7.44
C ALA A 113 -3.68 -0.50 -7.88
N TRP A 114 -3.32 0.38 -6.95
CA TRP A 114 -2.30 1.41 -7.18
C TRP A 114 -0.94 0.79 -7.52
N TRP A 115 -0.55 -0.27 -6.82
CA TRP A 115 0.69 -1.00 -7.13
C TRP A 115 0.71 -1.53 -8.57
N MET A 116 -0.39 -2.14 -9.01
CA MET A 116 -0.49 -2.77 -10.34
C MET A 116 -0.67 -1.75 -11.47
N THR A 117 -1.45 -0.68 -11.24
CA THR A 117 -1.96 0.18 -12.32
C THR A 117 -1.62 1.66 -12.14
N GLY A 118 -1.18 2.08 -10.95
CA GLY A 118 -1.07 3.48 -10.55
C GLY A 118 -2.39 4.14 -10.13
N ASP A 119 -3.52 3.42 -10.19
CA ASP A 119 -4.85 3.93 -9.87
C ASP A 119 -5.56 3.04 -8.83
N PRO A 120 -5.83 3.56 -7.61
CA PRO A 120 -6.47 2.79 -6.55
C PRO A 120 -7.93 2.42 -6.87
N GLU A 121 -8.63 3.19 -7.71
CA GLU A 121 -10.05 2.96 -7.99
C GLU A 121 -10.29 1.79 -8.96
N GLN A 122 -9.23 1.26 -9.59
CA GLN A 122 -9.33 0.07 -10.46
C GLN A 122 -9.41 -1.25 -9.69
N TYR A 123 -9.45 -1.22 -8.35
CA TYR A 123 -9.37 -2.41 -7.49
C TYR A 123 -10.42 -3.50 -7.76
N ASN A 124 -11.53 -3.16 -8.41
CA ASN A 124 -12.63 -4.07 -8.72
C ASN A 124 -12.87 -4.24 -10.23
N GLN A 125 -11.91 -3.84 -11.08
CA GLN A 125 -12.03 -3.89 -12.53
C GLN A 125 -11.20 -5.02 -13.15
N GLY A 126 -11.82 -5.85 -14.00
CA GLY A 126 -11.14 -6.85 -14.83
C GLY A 126 -10.07 -7.68 -14.12
N GLU A 127 -8.90 -7.80 -14.74
CA GLU A 127 -7.75 -8.52 -14.16
C GLU A 127 -7.19 -7.88 -12.89
N THR A 128 -7.37 -6.56 -12.72
CA THR A 128 -6.98 -5.87 -11.48
C THR A 128 -7.79 -6.41 -10.30
N ALA A 129 -9.08 -6.74 -10.48
CA ALA A 129 -9.88 -7.36 -9.41
C ALA A 129 -9.32 -8.71 -8.97
N ASN A 130 -8.87 -9.54 -9.92
CA ASN A 130 -8.26 -10.83 -9.62
C ASN A 130 -6.97 -10.65 -8.81
N TYR A 131 -6.12 -9.71 -9.23
CA TYR A 131 -4.87 -9.39 -8.53
C TYR A 131 -5.11 -8.85 -7.12
N THR A 132 -5.99 -7.87 -6.95
CA THR A 132 -6.22 -7.25 -5.63
C THR A 132 -6.87 -8.20 -4.64
N ASN A 133 -7.76 -9.09 -5.09
CA ASN A 133 -8.33 -10.14 -4.25
C ASN A 133 -7.23 -11.13 -3.79
N LYS A 134 -6.33 -11.52 -4.70
CA LYS A 134 -5.19 -12.38 -4.36
C LYS A 134 -4.26 -11.73 -3.33
N VAL A 135 -3.99 -10.44 -3.46
CA VAL A 135 -3.21 -9.68 -2.47
C VAL A 135 -3.92 -9.67 -1.12
N LEU A 136 -5.22 -9.36 -1.08
CA LEU A 136 -6.00 -9.38 0.16
C LEU A 136 -5.98 -10.75 0.84
N ASP A 137 -6.10 -11.83 0.07
CA ASP A 137 -6.04 -13.20 0.59
C ASP A 137 -4.68 -13.51 1.25
N PHE A 138 -3.57 -13.07 0.65
CA PHE A 138 -2.25 -13.23 1.26
C PHE A 138 -2.06 -12.33 2.47
N TYR A 139 -2.58 -11.11 2.43
CA TYR A 139 -2.54 -10.16 3.53
C TYR A 139 -3.20 -10.76 4.79
N GLN A 140 -4.42 -11.27 4.66
CA GLN A 140 -5.21 -11.81 5.77
C GLN A 140 -4.64 -13.12 6.35
N LYS A 141 -3.86 -13.87 5.57
CA LYS A 141 -3.22 -15.11 6.03
C LYS A 141 -2.00 -14.86 6.93
N GLN A 142 -1.46 -13.64 6.93
CA GLN A 142 -0.35 -13.26 7.77
C GLN A 142 -0.88 -12.91 9.15
N LYS A 143 -0.75 -13.84 10.09
CA LYS A 143 -1.14 -13.67 11.49
C LYS A 143 -0.08 -12.85 12.22
#